data_AF-A0A9Q3CA05-F1
#
_entry.id   AF-A0A9Q3CA05-F1
#
_cell.length_a   1.000
_cell.length_b   1.000
_cell.length_c   1.000
_cell.angle_alpha   90.00
_cell.angle_beta   90.00
_cell.angle_gamma   90.00
#
_symmetry.space_group_name_H-M   'P 1'
#
loop_
_entity.id
_entity.type
_entity.pdbx_description
1 polymer ?
#
loop_
_entity_poly.entity_id
_entity_poly.type
_entity_poly.pdbx_seq_one_letter_code
_entity_poly.pdbx_strand_id
1 'polypeptide(L)'
;MPEIPINIEDLSSKEEVIKTELIKLTRTNWVQWSCKVENYFISKGIDDLFTEATSETKKTAKFRKKTSSAIAVLWSSISTEFEGILSNNKKSFLDCWEALGSACGKTQ
;
A
#
# COMPACT_ATOMS: atom_id res chain seq x y z
N MET A 1 -30.94 44.29 -2.93
CA MET A 1 -29.69 43.55 -2.68
C MET A 1 -29.34 42.82 -3.97
N PRO A 2 -28.18 43.05 -4.60
CA PRO A 2 -27.81 42.29 -5.78
C PRO A 2 -27.23 40.93 -5.35
N GLU A 3 -27.70 39.86 -5.99
CA GLU A 3 -27.14 38.52 -5.84
C GLU A 3 -25.79 38.45 -6.57
N ILE A 4 -24.76 38.03 -5.84
CA ILE A 4 -23.42 37.82 -6.39
C ILE A 4 -23.43 36.44 -7.06
N PRO A 5 -23.15 36.31 -8.37
CA PRO A 5 -23.02 35.00 -8.98
C PRO A 5 -21.71 34.37 -8.49
N ILE A 6 -21.82 33.23 -7.81
CA ILE A 6 -20.66 32.39 -7.49
C ILE A 6 -20.16 31.83 -8.83
N ASN A 7 -19.06 32.37 -9.32
CA ASN A 7 -18.37 31.86 -10.50
C ASN A 7 -17.68 30.53 -10.14
N ILE A 8 -18.29 29.40 -10.51
CA ILE A 8 -17.77 28.04 -10.28
C ILE A 8 -16.78 27.68 -11.41
N GLU A 9 -15.84 28.58 -11.73
CA GLU A 9 -14.81 28.38 -12.75
C GLU A 9 -13.41 28.74 -12.23
N ASP A 10 -13.08 28.26 -11.03
CA ASP A 10 -11.67 28.18 -10.58
C ASP A 10 -11.45 27.06 -9.56
N LEU A 11 -12.05 25.89 -9.79
CA LEU A 11 -11.62 24.65 -9.13
C LEU A 11 -10.77 23.80 -10.09
N SER A 12 -10.07 24.49 -11.00
CA SER A 12 -9.03 23.87 -11.82
C SER A 12 -7.82 23.58 -10.94
N SER A 13 -7.73 22.30 -10.56
CA SER A 13 -6.47 21.56 -10.61
C SER A 13 -5.39 22.05 -9.65
N LYS A 14 -5.74 22.07 -8.36
CA LYS A 14 -4.78 21.64 -7.35
C LYS A 14 -5.30 20.31 -6.80
N GLU A 15 -5.18 19.27 -7.62
CA GLU A 15 -4.87 17.95 -7.07
C GLU A 15 -3.54 18.12 -6.35
N GLU A 16 -3.64 18.62 -5.12
CA GLU A 16 -2.58 18.53 -4.14
C GLU A 16 -2.40 17.02 -4.00
N VAL A 17 -1.43 16.50 -4.76
CA VAL A 17 -0.95 15.14 -4.60
C VAL A 17 -0.43 15.13 -3.17
N ILE A 18 -1.31 14.79 -2.23
CA ILE A 18 -0.94 14.37 -0.91
C ILE A 18 -0.05 13.16 -1.20
N LYS A 19 1.26 13.41 -1.30
CA LYS A 19 2.25 12.36 -1.22
C LYS A 19 2.04 11.80 0.16
N THR A 20 1.20 10.77 0.26
CA THR A 20 0.94 10.07 1.50
C THR A 20 2.27 9.43 1.86
N GLU A 21 3.10 10.15 2.59
CA GLU A 21 4.29 9.58 3.21
C GLU A 21 3.78 8.51 4.15
N LEU A 22 3.95 7.26 3.71
CA LEU A 22 3.64 6.12 4.52
C LEU A 22 4.53 6.21 5.76
N ILE A 23 3.90 6.17 6.93
CA ILE A 23 4.64 6.05 8.19
C ILE A 23 5.52 4.80 8.12
N LYS A 24 6.69 4.82 8.77
CA LYS A 24 7.53 3.64 8.86
C LYS A 24 6.91 2.59 9.79
N LEU A 25 6.85 1.33 9.34
CA LEU A 25 6.41 0.21 10.17
C LEU A 25 7.40 -0.01 11.31
N THR A 26 6.87 -0.16 12.51
CA THR A 26 7.55 -0.56 13.75
C THR A 26 6.72 -1.67 14.38
N ARG A 27 7.27 -2.40 15.35
CA ARG A 27 6.52 -3.47 16.04
C ARG A 27 5.24 -3.01 16.74
N THR A 28 5.09 -1.71 17.04
CA THR A 28 3.98 -1.19 17.85
C THR A 28 2.90 -0.48 17.04
N ASN A 29 3.11 -0.21 15.75
CA ASN A 29 2.19 0.59 14.94
C ASN A 29 1.54 -0.17 13.77
N TRP A 30 1.54 -1.51 13.81
CA TRP A 30 0.99 -2.37 12.75
C TRP A 30 -0.39 -1.92 12.28
N VAL A 31 -1.36 -1.75 13.20
CA VAL A 31 -2.76 -1.42 12.84
C VAL A 31 -2.85 -0.10 12.06
N GLN A 32 -2.15 0.94 12.51
CA GLN A 32 -2.16 2.24 11.86
C GLN A 32 -1.43 2.19 10.51
N TRP A 33 -0.29 1.49 10.48
CA TRP A 33 0.51 1.34 9.27
C TRP A 33 -0.23 0.55 8.20
N SER A 34 -0.81 -0.60 8.57
CA SER A 34 -1.49 -1.51 7.65
C SER A 34 -2.68 -0.83 7.00
N CYS A 35 -3.49 -0.11 7.78
CA CYS A 35 -4.63 0.65 7.26
C CYS A 35 -4.19 1.71 6.23
N LYS A 36 -3.09 2.42 6.46
CA LYS A 36 -2.57 3.39 5.49
C LYS A 36 -2.06 2.74 4.21
N VAL A 37 -1.36 1.60 4.33
CA VAL A 37 -0.84 0.87 3.17
C VAL A 37 -1.95 0.20 2.36
N GLU A 38 -2.95 -0.39 3.01
CA GLU A 38 -4.15 -0.92 2.37
C GLU A 38 -4.88 0.16 1.57
N ASN A 39 -5.16 1.31 2.20
CA ASN A 39 -5.78 2.44 1.52
C ASN A 39 -4.95 2.95 0.33
N TYR A 40 -3.63 2.97 0.47
CA TYR A 40 -2.74 3.29 -0.64
C TYR A 40 -2.92 2.30 -1.80
N PHE A 41 -2.93 1.00 -1.56
CA PHE A 41 -3.10 0.01 -2.63
C PHE A 41 -4.48 0.00 -3.26
N ILE A 42 -5.54 0.23 -2.48
CA ILE A 42 -6.91 0.44 -2.99
C ILE A 42 -6.92 1.65 -3.93
N SER A 43 -6.32 2.78 -3.55
CA SER A 43 -6.24 3.97 -4.40
C SER A 43 -5.47 3.75 -5.72
N LYS A 44 -4.62 2.71 -5.77
CA LYS A 44 -3.85 2.32 -6.96
C LYS A 44 -4.51 1.18 -7.75
N GLY A 45 -5.64 0.64 -7.31
CA GLY A 45 -6.32 -0.49 -7.94
C GLY A 45 -5.48 -1.78 -7.95
N ILE A 46 -4.67 -1.98 -6.90
CA ILE A 46 -3.84 -3.17 -6.72
C ILE A 46 -4.16 -3.93 -5.42
N ASP A 47 -5.33 -3.67 -4.84
CA ASP A 47 -5.89 -4.33 -3.67
C ASP A 47 -6.18 -5.83 -3.90
N ASP A 48 -6.25 -6.27 -5.16
CA ASP A 48 -6.34 -7.69 -5.54
C ASP A 48 -5.17 -8.53 -4.99
N LEU A 49 -4.03 -7.88 -4.67
CA LEU A 49 -2.87 -8.54 -4.07
C LEU A 49 -3.09 -9.01 -2.63
N PHE A 50 -4.09 -8.51 -1.91
CA PHE A 50 -4.45 -8.99 -0.56
C PHE A 50 -5.21 -10.31 -0.57
N THR A 51 -5.51 -10.84 -1.75
CA THR A 51 -6.18 -12.13 -1.92
C THR A 51 -5.25 -13.12 -2.60
N GLU A 52 -5.48 -14.41 -2.36
CA GLU A 52 -4.67 -15.45 -2.98
C GLU A 52 -4.90 -15.50 -4.50
N ALA A 53 -3.85 -15.22 -5.26
CA ALA A 53 -3.89 -15.30 -6.72
C ALA A 53 -3.70 -16.73 -7.23
N THR A 54 -4.43 -17.10 -8.28
CA THR A 54 -4.28 -18.39 -8.97
C THR A 54 -2.89 -18.53 -9.61
N SER A 55 -2.47 -19.77 -9.84
CA SER A 55 -1.17 -20.08 -10.48
C SER A 55 -1.03 -19.48 -11.88
N GLU A 56 -2.13 -19.37 -12.61
CA GLU A 56 -2.19 -18.73 -13.93
C GLU A 56 -2.03 -17.21 -13.83
N THR A 57 -2.74 -16.57 -12.89
CA THR A 57 -2.65 -15.13 -12.64
C THR A 57 -1.22 -14.73 -12.29
N LYS A 58 -0.55 -15.51 -11.41
CA LYS A 58 0.85 -15.31 -11.01
C LYS A 58 1.84 -15.31 -12.20
N LYS A 59 1.50 -15.98 -13.31
CA LYS A 59 2.33 -16.03 -14.53
C LYS A 59 2.13 -14.84 -15.46
N THR A 60 1.13 -13.98 -15.21
CA THR A 60 0.91 -12.80 -16.05
C THR A 60 1.95 -11.71 -15.78
N ALA A 61 2.37 -11.00 -16.82
CA ALA A 61 3.27 -9.85 -16.66
C ALA A 61 2.63 -8.73 -15.82
N LYS A 62 1.31 -8.55 -15.96
CA LYS A 62 0.52 -7.58 -15.20
C LYS A 62 0.61 -7.86 -13.70
N PHE A 63 0.39 -9.10 -13.28
CA PHE A 63 0.48 -9.49 -11.87
C PHE A 63 1.89 -9.29 -11.33
N ARG A 64 2.92 -9.79 -12.03
CA ARG A 64 4.31 -9.60 -11.61
C ARG A 64 4.67 -8.12 -11.40
N LYS A 65 4.24 -7.26 -12.31
CA LYS A 65 4.46 -5.80 -12.20
C LYS A 65 3.78 -5.23 -10.95
N LYS A 66 2.51 -5.58 -10.71
CA LYS A 66 1.78 -5.18 -9.49
C LYS A 66 2.51 -5.63 -8.23
N THR A 67 2.87 -6.92 -8.15
CA THR A 67 3.61 -7.49 -7.01
C THR A 67 4.93 -6.76 -6.77
N SER A 68 5.72 -6.53 -7.83
CA SER A 68 7.00 -5.80 -7.69
C SER A 68 6.80 -4.37 -7.19
N SER A 69 5.80 -3.65 -7.71
CA SER A 69 5.47 -2.31 -7.23
C SER A 69 5.01 -2.32 -5.77
N ALA A 70 4.16 -3.27 -5.38
CA ALA A 70 3.69 -3.38 -4.00
C ALA A 70 4.83 -3.72 -3.03
N ILE A 71 5.72 -4.64 -3.39
CA ILE A 71 6.91 -4.97 -2.59
C ILE A 71 7.84 -3.76 -2.45
N ALA A 72 8.04 -2.97 -3.51
CA ALA A 72 8.83 -1.75 -3.41
C ALA A 72 8.24 -0.75 -2.41
N VAL A 73 6.91 -0.63 -2.36
CA VAL A 73 6.21 0.17 -1.36
C VAL A 73 6.46 -0.37 0.05
N LEU A 74 6.39 -1.69 0.25
CA LEU A 74 6.74 -2.31 1.53
C LEU A 74 8.17 -1.94 1.95
N TRP A 75 9.16 -2.15 1.09
CA TRP A 75 10.56 -1.76 1.37
C TRP A 75 10.70 -0.28 1.75
N SER A 76 10.00 0.61 1.06
CA SER A 76 10.05 2.04 1.36
C SER A 76 9.38 2.42 2.68
N SER A 77 8.47 1.59 3.20
CA SER A 77 7.60 1.91 4.33
C SER A 77 7.86 1.06 5.57
N ILE A 78 8.86 0.18 5.58
CA ILE A 78 9.30 -0.56 6.78
C ILE A 78 10.52 0.08 7.45
N SER A 79 10.67 -0.18 8.76
CA SER A 79 11.93 0.05 9.48
C SER A 79 12.94 -1.07 9.20
N THR A 80 14.22 -0.77 9.42
CA THR A 80 15.36 -1.68 9.15
C THR A 80 15.24 -3.04 9.84
N GLU A 81 14.56 -3.10 10.99
CA GLU A 81 14.33 -4.35 11.74
C GLU A 81 13.51 -5.40 10.96
N PHE A 82 12.75 -5.00 9.93
CA PHE A 82 11.92 -5.89 9.12
C PHE A 82 12.53 -6.27 7.76
N GLU A 83 13.70 -5.74 7.41
CA GLU A 83 14.32 -6.00 6.10
C GLU A 83 14.63 -7.48 5.87
N GLY A 84 14.99 -8.21 6.94
CA GLY A 84 15.20 -9.65 6.90
C GLY A 84 13.91 -10.42 6.57
N ILE A 85 12.76 -9.96 7.09
CA ILE A 85 11.44 -10.57 6.80
C ILE A 85 11.05 -10.36 5.34
N LEU A 86 11.22 -9.14 4.81
CA LEU A 86 10.95 -8.89 3.39
C LEU A 86 11.90 -9.67 2.48
N SER A 87 13.18 -9.76 2.83
CA SER A 87 14.18 -10.50 2.05
C SER A 87 13.82 -11.97 1.86
N ASN A 88 13.28 -12.61 2.91
CA ASN A 88 12.91 -14.02 2.91
C ASN A 88 11.60 -14.31 2.17
N ASN A 89 10.70 -13.32 2.04
CA ASN A 89 9.33 -13.52 1.52
C ASN A 89 9.05 -12.80 0.19
N LYS A 90 10.01 -12.10 -0.41
CA LYS A 90 9.87 -11.21 -1.59
C LYS A 90 9.26 -11.81 -2.87
N LYS A 91 8.90 -13.09 -2.91
CA LYS A 91 8.25 -13.72 -4.06
C LYS A 91 6.72 -13.52 -4.06
N SER A 92 6.14 -13.20 -2.92
CA SER A 92 4.70 -13.04 -2.74
C SER A 92 4.45 -11.81 -1.88
N PHE A 93 3.61 -10.90 -2.38
CA PHE A 93 3.18 -9.75 -1.58
C PHE A 93 2.44 -10.19 -0.33
N LEU A 94 1.55 -11.18 -0.46
CA LEU A 94 0.73 -11.68 0.64
C LEU A 94 1.60 -12.30 1.73
N ASP A 95 2.59 -13.13 1.36
CA ASP A 95 3.50 -13.75 2.34
C ASP A 95 4.33 -12.67 3.08
N CYS A 96 4.78 -11.64 2.37
CA CYS A 96 5.42 -10.48 3.01
C CYS A 96 4.48 -9.79 4.00
N TRP A 97 3.25 -9.52 3.58
CA TRP A 97 2.24 -8.85 4.39
C TRP A 97 1.93 -9.61 5.68
N GLU A 98 1.66 -10.90 5.57
CA GLU A 98 1.36 -11.78 6.70
C GLU A 98 2.56 -11.92 7.64
N ALA A 99 3.77 -12.10 7.11
CA ALA A 99 4.98 -12.20 7.92
C ALA A 99 5.27 -10.91 8.70
N LEU A 100 5.04 -9.73 8.10
CA LEU A 100 5.15 -8.45 8.81
C LEU A 100 4.11 -8.34 9.92
N GLY A 101 2.86 -8.73 9.65
CA GLY A 101 1.80 -8.73 10.65
C GLY A 101 2.13 -9.64 11.82
N SER A 102 2.57 -10.87 11.54
CA SER A 102 3.00 -11.84 12.54
C SER A 102 4.14 -11.30 13.41
N ALA A 103 5.16 -10.68 12.78
CA ALA A 103 6.28 -10.07 13.48
C ALA A 103 5.89 -8.86 14.35
N CYS A 104 4.74 -8.24 14.07
CA CYS A 104 4.15 -7.17 14.88
C CYS A 104 3.09 -7.68 15.88
N GLY A 105 2.96 -9.00 16.07
CA GLY A 105 2.03 -9.59 17.03
C GLY A 105 0.58 -9.68 16.55
N LYS A 106 0.32 -9.58 15.24
CA LYS A 106 -0.99 -9.95 14.68
C LYS A 106 -1.17 -11.46 14.87
N THR A 107 -2.00 -11.84 15.84
CA THR A 107 -2.49 -13.21 15.97
C THR A 107 -3.42 -13.52 14.80
N GLN A 108 -3.10 -14.60 14.10
CA GLN A 108 -3.84 -15.13 12.96
C GLN A 108 -5.14 -15.80 13.42
#